data_AF-A0A1M6SCN7-F1
#
_entry.id   AF-A0A1M6SCN7-F1
#
_cell.length_a   1.000
_cell.length_b   1.000
_cell.length_c   1.000
_cell.angle_alpha   90.00
_cell.angle_beta   90.00
_cell.angle_gamma   90.00
#
_symmetry.space_group_name_H-M   'P 1'
#
loop_
_entity.id
_entity.type
_entity.pdbx_description
1 polymer ?
#
loop_
_entity_poly.entity_id
_entity_poly.type
_entity_poly.pdbx_seq_one_letter_code
_entity_poly.pdbx_strand_id
1 'polypeptide(L)'
;MEAIELVRSFIKERLDGDIERLSTFELGNLRGDDIYGCPNRNFDSDDTELMRAIYCIVFADAWEHISMDNLGEGKLRGDTMNSYNTLFSPTWKERFSEIWNPDKELVAKIRKYHKICYTIGNMTILPDKRIGEWSINKHRGCHDEWHDYEDRFLAALHKVLTQQADRDPDLEELVKLNEEDFRPLYGVEGWRSFIEKNMLEYYVGDDYVPMVKSLGYTYWRGGYTNRERFFSECHRYIDDSTQIINNRAKRMIEILNEQL
;
A
#
# COMPACT_ATOMS: atom_id res chain seq x y z
N MET A 1 -13.15 7.73 -19.66
CA MET A 1 -11.82 8.14 -20.16
C MET A 1 -10.92 6.96 -19.98
N GLU A 2 -10.15 6.58 -21.00
CA GLU A 2 -9.24 5.44 -20.92
C GLU A 2 -8.08 5.73 -19.96
N ALA A 3 -7.50 4.69 -19.35
CA ALA A 3 -6.45 4.84 -18.34
C ALA A 3 -5.26 5.69 -18.85
N ILE A 4 -4.75 5.38 -20.05
CA ILE A 4 -3.63 6.09 -20.67
C ILE A 4 -3.96 7.58 -20.89
N GLU A 5 -5.18 7.89 -21.35
CA GLU A 5 -5.60 9.27 -21.60
C GLU A 5 -5.72 10.07 -20.30
N LEU A 6 -6.22 9.45 -19.24
CA LEU A 6 -6.32 10.06 -17.91
C LEU A 6 -4.93 10.42 -17.39
N VAL A 7 -3.97 9.49 -17.43
CA VAL A 7 -2.61 9.73 -16.92
C VAL A 7 -1.88 10.77 -17.78
N ARG A 8 -1.97 10.72 -19.11
CA ARG A 8 -1.39 11.76 -19.99
C ARG A 8 -1.96 13.15 -19.70
N SER A 9 -3.27 13.24 -19.50
CA SER A 9 -3.94 14.51 -19.18
C SER A 9 -3.47 15.05 -17.84
N PHE A 10 -3.38 14.19 -16.82
CA PHE A 10 -2.86 14.56 -15.51
C PHE A 10 -1.42 15.09 -15.59
N ILE A 11 -0.52 14.39 -16.29
CA ILE A 11 0.87 14.80 -16.45
C ILE A 11 0.96 16.18 -17.10
N LYS A 12 0.18 16.40 -18.17
CA LYS A 12 0.14 17.68 -18.89
C LYS A 12 -0.40 18.82 -18.02
N GLU A 13 -1.50 18.59 -17.31
CA GLU A 13 -2.26 19.64 -16.62
C GLU A 13 -1.75 19.94 -15.21
N ARG A 14 -1.22 18.93 -14.51
CA ARG A 14 -0.86 19.01 -13.09
C ARG A 14 0.63 18.91 -12.84
N LEU A 15 1.39 18.36 -13.78
CA LEU A 15 2.83 18.13 -13.64
C LEU A 15 3.67 18.90 -14.68
N ASP A 16 3.09 19.89 -15.37
CA ASP A 16 3.75 20.68 -16.43
C ASP A 16 4.36 19.82 -17.56
N GLY A 17 3.79 18.64 -17.82
CA GLY A 17 4.30 17.69 -18.81
C GLY A 17 5.47 16.83 -18.31
N ASP A 18 5.89 16.95 -17.06
CA ASP A 18 7.03 16.23 -16.47
C ASP A 18 6.56 15.04 -15.60
N ILE A 19 6.60 13.84 -16.18
CA ILE A 19 6.18 12.61 -15.52
C ILE A 19 6.98 12.28 -14.27
N GLU A 20 8.25 12.70 -14.18
CA GLU A 20 9.11 12.40 -13.02
C GLU A 20 8.55 13.01 -11.73
N ARG A 21 7.79 14.12 -11.85
CA ARG A 21 7.13 14.77 -10.71
C ARG A 21 6.04 13.90 -10.08
N LEU A 22 5.53 12.90 -10.79
CA LEU A 22 4.54 11.96 -10.25
C LEU A 22 5.11 11.20 -9.04
N SER A 23 6.42 10.94 -9.00
CA SER A 23 7.09 10.24 -7.88
C SER A 23 6.93 10.92 -6.53
N THR A 24 6.75 12.23 -6.53
CA THR A 24 6.70 13.06 -5.31
C THR A 24 5.38 13.81 -5.17
N PHE A 25 4.45 13.60 -6.11
CA PHE A 25 3.14 14.23 -6.05
C PHE A 25 2.35 13.70 -4.85
N GLU A 26 1.99 14.59 -3.93
CA GLU A 26 1.18 14.26 -2.75
C GLU A 26 -0.28 14.03 -3.19
N LEU A 27 -0.74 12.77 -3.21
CA LEU A 27 -2.07 12.37 -3.67
C LEU A 27 -3.20 13.05 -2.89
N GLY A 28 -2.94 13.44 -1.64
CA GLY A 28 -3.85 14.26 -0.82
C GLY A 28 -4.29 15.57 -1.49
N ASN A 29 -3.51 16.10 -2.43
CA ASN A 29 -3.86 17.30 -3.20
C ASN A 29 -5.03 17.09 -4.17
N LEU A 30 -5.44 15.84 -4.42
CA LEU A 30 -6.59 15.49 -5.27
C LEU A 30 -7.92 15.50 -4.49
N ARG A 31 -7.90 15.86 -3.21
CA ARG A 31 -9.13 15.95 -2.41
C ARG A 31 -10.07 17.01 -2.99
N GLY A 32 -11.24 16.56 -3.43
CA GLY A 32 -12.24 17.41 -4.07
C GLY A 32 -11.97 17.71 -5.54
N ASP A 33 -10.99 17.04 -6.16
CA ASP A 33 -10.82 17.08 -7.62
C ASP A 33 -11.85 16.16 -8.29
N ASP A 34 -12.66 16.73 -9.19
CA ASP A 34 -13.78 16.05 -9.85
C ASP A 34 -13.37 15.12 -11.00
N ILE A 35 -12.09 15.11 -11.39
CA ILE A 35 -11.56 14.33 -12.51
C ILE A 35 -10.57 13.28 -12.01
N TYR A 36 -9.56 13.72 -11.28
CA TYR A 36 -8.42 12.91 -10.87
C TYR A 36 -8.56 12.37 -9.43
N GLY A 37 -9.47 12.96 -8.64
CA GLY A 37 -9.72 12.59 -7.25
C GLY A 37 -10.70 11.42 -7.10
N CYS A 38 -11.68 11.55 -6.21
CA CYS A 38 -12.70 10.53 -5.93
C CYS A 38 -14.11 11.11 -6.20
N PRO A 39 -14.47 11.40 -7.46
CA PRO A 39 -15.76 12.04 -7.76
C PRO A 39 -16.92 11.17 -7.26
N ASN A 40 -17.87 11.80 -6.56
CA ASN A 40 -19.05 11.16 -5.96
C ASN A 40 -18.72 10.08 -4.90
N ARG A 41 -17.50 10.06 -4.34
CA ARG A 41 -17.06 9.09 -3.33
C ARG A 41 -16.28 9.79 -2.22
N ASN A 42 -16.08 9.10 -1.09
CA ASN A 42 -15.16 9.59 -0.07
C ASN A 42 -13.73 9.58 -0.61
N PHE A 43 -12.95 10.59 -0.23
CA PHE A 43 -11.56 10.68 -0.65
C PHE A 43 -10.71 9.59 0.01
N ASP A 44 -10.02 8.83 -0.82
CA ASP A 44 -9.05 7.82 -0.43
C ASP A 44 -7.86 7.89 -1.38
N SER A 45 -6.63 7.96 -0.85
CA SER A 45 -5.47 8.30 -1.69
C SER A 45 -5.10 7.17 -2.64
N ASP A 46 -5.28 5.94 -2.20
CA ASP A 46 -5.02 4.74 -2.99
C ASP A 46 -6.16 4.40 -3.98
N ASP A 47 -7.32 5.05 -3.88
CA ASP A 47 -8.51 4.74 -4.71
C ASP A 47 -9.04 5.98 -5.49
N THR A 48 -8.15 6.93 -5.76
CA THR A 48 -8.39 8.04 -6.70
C THR A 48 -8.49 7.54 -8.14
N GLU A 49 -9.18 8.27 -9.02
CA GLU A 49 -9.25 7.95 -10.45
C GLU A 49 -7.87 7.97 -11.11
N LEU A 50 -6.98 8.88 -10.66
CA LEU A 50 -5.57 8.87 -11.09
C LEU A 50 -4.89 7.55 -10.74
N MET A 51 -5.00 7.10 -9.48
CA MET A 51 -4.35 5.85 -9.07
C MET A 51 -4.95 4.65 -9.78
N ARG A 52 -6.27 4.60 -9.97
CA ARG A 52 -6.93 3.54 -10.75
C ARG A 52 -6.39 3.44 -12.17
N ALA A 53 -6.21 4.59 -12.84
CA ALA A 53 -5.63 4.60 -14.18
C ALA A 53 -4.16 4.13 -14.18
N ILE A 54 -3.36 4.57 -13.20
CA ILE A 54 -1.98 4.09 -13.03
C ILE A 54 -1.95 2.59 -12.80
N TYR A 55 -2.87 2.04 -12.00
CA TYR A 55 -2.96 0.61 -11.73
C TYR A 55 -3.20 -0.23 -12.98
N CYS A 56 -4.12 0.19 -13.84
CA CYS A 56 -4.39 -0.49 -15.11
C CYS A 56 -3.17 -0.60 -16.02
N ILE A 57 -2.21 0.34 -15.90
CA ILE A 57 -1.02 0.36 -16.75
C ILE A 57 0.13 -0.39 -16.06
N VAL A 58 0.42 -0.02 -14.81
CA VAL A 58 1.59 -0.51 -14.06
C VAL A 58 1.45 -1.98 -13.69
N PHE A 59 0.25 -2.42 -13.33
CA PHE A 59 0.01 -3.76 -12.81
C PHE A 59 -0.79 -4.65 -13.77
N ALA A 60 -0.82 -4.29 -15.06
CA ALA A 60 -1.50 -5.04 -16.12
C ALA A 60 -1.04 -6.50 -16.20
N ASP A 61 0.27 -6.74 -16.01
CA ASP A 61 0.86 -8.08 -16.07
C ASP A 61 0.71 -8.86 -14.76
N ALA A 62 0.39 -8.16 -13.65
CA ALA A 62 0.22 -8.73 -12.32
C ALA A 62 -1.19 -9.27 -12.10
N TRP A 63 -2.21 -8.57 -12.60
CA TRP A 63 -3.62 -8.87 -12.36
C TRP A 63 -4.39 -9.05 -13.67
N GLU A 64 -4.88 -10.26 -13.91
CA GLU A 64 -5.59 -10.59 -15.14
C GLU A 64 -6.84 -9.71 -15.31
N HIS A 65 -6.99 -9.14 -16.51
CA HIS A 65 -8.14 -8.34 -16.90
C HIS A 65 -8.38 -7.08 -16.05
N ILE A 66 -7.37 -6.51 -15.40
CA ILE A 66 -7.50 -5.21 -14.72
C ILE A 66 -7.98 -4.12 -15.70
N SER A 67 -8.97 -3.32 -15.28
CA SER A 67 -9.51 -2.23 -16.08
C SER A 67 -10.15 -1.14 -15.21
N MET A 68 -10.37 0.05 -15.77
CA MET A 68 -11.03 1.14 -15.06
C MET A 68 -12.43 0.74 -14.56
N ASP A 69 -13.13 -0.13 -15.31
CA ASP A 69 -14.49 -0.58 -14.97
C ASP A 69 -14.54 -1.56 -13.80
N ASN A 70 -13.41 -2.20 -13.46
CA ASN A 70 -13.36 -3.23 -12.43
C ASN A 70 -12.46 -2.88 -11.23
N LEU A 71 -11.95 -1.64 -11.23
CA LEU A 71 -11.26 -1.04 -10.10
C LEU A 71 -12.22 -0.32 -9.16
N GLY A 72 -12.07 -0.58 -7.87
CA GLY A 72 -12.92 -0.09 -6.80
C GLY A 72 -13.49 -1.21 -5.95
N GLU A 73 -14.63 -0.94 -5.33
CA GLU A 73 -15.24 -1.90 -4.40
C GLU A 73 -15.72 -3.16 -5.13
N GLY A 74 -15.40 -4.32 -4.55
CA GLY A 74 -16.00 -5.61 -4.95
C GLY A 74 -15.25 -6.41 -6.03
N LYS A 75 -14.15 -5.90 -6.59
CA LYS A 75 -13.22 -6.72 -7.39
C LYS A 75 -11.75 -6.44 -7.08
N LEU A 76 -11.16 -5.36 -7.58
CA LEU A 76 -9.78 -4.97 -7.29
C LEU A 76 -9.79 -3.54 -6.72
N ARG A 77 -9.23 -3.33 -5.53
CA ARG A 77 -9.22 -2.02 -4.88
C ARG A 77 -7.80 -1.60 -4.56
N GLY A 78 -7.54 -0.30 -4.68
CA GLY A 78 -6.30 0.29 -4.20
C GLY A 78 -6.10 0.08 -2.70
N ASP A 79 -4.84 0.02 -2.29
CA ASP A 79 -4.44 -0.09 -0.90
C ASP A 79 -3.10 0.64 -0.66
N THR A 80 -2.87 1.02 0.59
CA THR A 80 -1.64 1.67 1.06
C THR A 80 -0.79 0.66 1.83
N MET A 81 0.40 0.32 1.31
CA MET A 81 1.24 -0.72 1.94
C MET A 81 1.85 -0.28 3.28
N ASN A 82 2.60 0.81 3.30
CA ASN A 82 3.24 1.28 4.52
C ASN A 82 2.35 2.36 5.15
N SER A 83 1.39 1.93 5.96
CA SER A 83 0.42 2.86 6.52
C SER A 83 1.01 3.74 7.62
N TYR A 84 0.78 5.05 7.48
CA TYR A 84 1.20 6.03 8.47
C TYR A 84 0.50 5.83 9.82
N ASN A 85 -0.79 5.51 9.77
CA ASN A 85 -1.66 5.52 10.95
C ASN A 85 -1.45 4.33 11.90
N THR A 86 -0.67 3.32 11.51
CA THR A 86 -0.28 2.22 12.39
C THR A 86 0.68 2.68 13.48
N LEU A 87 1.75 3.37 13.08
CA LEU A 87 2.81 3.77 13.99
C LEU A 87 2.65 5.20 14.51
N PHE A 88 1.88 6.03 13.82
CA PHE A 88 1.68 7.45 14.15
C PHE A 88 0.19 7.80 14.23
N SER A 89 -0.16 8.80 15.03
CA SER A 89 -1.54 9.28 15.11
C SER A 89 -1.92 10.10 13.86
N PRO A 90 -3.17 10.03 13.39
CA PRO A 90 -3.64 10.87 12.29
C PRO A 90 -3.37 12.35 12.53
N THR A 91 -3.04 13.10 11.48
CA THR A 91 -2.65 14.52 11.58
C THR A 91 -3.78 15.43 12.08
N TRP A 92 -5.05 15.07 11.84
CA TRP A 92 -6.23 15.80 12.34
C TRP A 92 -6.62 15.42 13.77
N LYS A 93 -5.99 14.40 14.36
CA LYS A 93 -6.21 13.95 15.74
C LYS A 93 -4.87 13.53 16.33
N GLU A 94 -3.97 14.50 16.47
CA GLU A 94 -2.63 14.28 17.02
C GLU A 94 -2.75 13.71 18.44
N ARG A 95 -2.20 12.51 18.63
CA ARG A 95 -2.08 11.84 19.94
C ARG A 95 -0.69 11.28 20.16
N PHE A 96 0.09 11.09 19.09
CA PHE A 96 1.41 10.50 19.17
C PHE A 96 2.33 11.36 20.04
N SER A 97 2.36 12.67 19.81
CA SER A 97 3.20 13.58 20.58
C SER A 97 2.72 13.71 22.02
N GLU A 98 1.41 13.66 22.25
CA GLU A 98 0.82 13.65 23.60
C GLU A 98 1.24 12.40 24.41
N ILE A 99 1.21 11.22 23.79
CA ILE A 99 1.54 9.95 24.45
C ILE A 99 3.04 9.79 24.61
N TRP A 100 3.78 10.07 23.54
CA TRP A 100 5.18 9.69 23.44
C TRP A 100 6.16 10.84 23.63
N ASN A 101 5.74 12.11 23.57
CA ASN A 101 6.63 13.29 23.69
C ASN A 101 7.98 13.11 22.96
N PRO A 102 7.98 12.91 21.63
CA PRO A 102 9.18 12.77 20.81
C PRO A 102 9.97 14.08 20.73
N ASP A 103 11.25 13.99 20.37
CA ASP A 103 12.04 15.19 20.09
C ASP A 103 11.62 15.87 18.77
N LYS A 104 12.14 17.06 18.54
CA LYS A 104 11.82 17.86 17.34
C LYS A 104 12.30 17.21 16.04
N GLU A 105 13.36 16.41 16.11
CA GLU A 105 13.93 15.75 14.93
C GLU A 105 12.99 14.66 14.45
N LEU A 106 12.54 13.78 15.35
CA LEU A 106 11.57 12.74 15.03
C LEU A 106 10.23 13.33 14.60
N VAL A 107 9.74 14.41 15.23
CA VAL A 107 8.51 15.10 14.78
C VAL A 107 8.66 15.61 13.34
N ALA A 108 9.79 16.23 12.99
CA ALA A 108 10.03 16.70 11.63
C ALA A 108 10.09 15.53 10.63
N LYS A 109 10.74 14.43 11.02
CA LYS A 109 10.84 13.21 10.22
C LYS A 109 9.47 12.57 9.96
N ILE A 110 8.63 12.46 10.99
CA ILE A 110 7.24 11.96 10.89
C ILE A 110 6.42 12.82 9.93
N ARG A 111 6.49 14.15 10.03
CA ARG A 111 5.75 15.07 9.14
C ARG A 111 6.19 14.93 7.68
N LYS A 112 7.50 14.76 7.44
CA LYS A 112 8.02 14.50 6.10
C LYS A 112 7.52 13.15 5.57
N TYR A 113 7.56 12.11 6.41
CA TYR A 113 7.08 10.78 6.06
C TYR A 113 5.60 10.76 5.71
N HIS A 114 4.75 11.49 6.44
CA HIS A 114 3.32 11.60 6.11
C HIS A 114 3.08 12.01 4.64
N LYS A 115 3.90 12.93 4.10
CA LYS A 115 3.79 13.34 2.69
C LYS A 115 4.19 12.22 1.74
N ILE A 116 5.31 11.55 2.04
CA ILE A 116 5.85 10.43 1.24
C ILE A 116 4.89 9.24 1.23
N CYS A 117 4.26 8.96 2.38
CA CYS A 117 3.30 7.87 2.55
C CYS A 117 2.13 7.92 1.56
N TYR A 118 1.76 9.11 1.09
CA TYR A 118 0.66 9.33 0.15
C TYR A 118 1.16 9.73 -1.24
N THR A 119 2.17 9.01 -1.73
CA THR A 119 2.70 9.11 -3.10
C THR A 119 2.55 7.77 -3.81
N ILE A 120 2.65 7.77 -5.15
CA ILE A 120 2.35 6.60 -5.99
C ILE A 120 3.09 5.32 -5.58
N GLY A 121 4.33 5.44 -5.08
CA GLY A 121 5.18 4.30 -4.76
C GLY A 121 4.72 3.50 -3.55
N ASN A 122 3.86 4.06 -2.69
CA ASN A 122 3.31 3.35 -1.54
C ASN A 122 1.99 2.61 -1.86
N MET A 123 1.46 2.84 -3.05
CA MET A 123 0.15 2.35 -3.44
C MET A 123 0.28 0.99 -4.11
N THR A 124 -0.68 0.13 -3.83
CA THR A 124 -0.79 -1.23 -4.36
C THR A 124 -2.26 -1.54 -4.66
N ILE A 125 -2.53 -2.77 -5.12
CA ILE A 125 -3.87 -3.23 -5.44
C ILE A 125 -4.06 -4.61 -4.80
N LEU A 126 -5.25 -4.85 -4.26
CA LEU A 126 -5.65 -6.16 -3.75
C LEU A 126 -7.07 -6.50 -4.21
N PRO A 127 -7.39 -7.80 -4.35
CA PRO A 127 -8.76 -8.23 -4.51
C PRO A 127 -9.65 -7.83 -3.31
N ASP A 128 -10.87 -7.38 -3.60
CA ASP A 128 -11.79 -6.73 -2.65
C ASP A 128 -13.18 -7.39 -2.57
N LYS A 129 -13.36 -8.63 -3.05
CA LYS A 129 -14.60 -9.37 -2.71
C LYS A 129 -14.67 -9.56 -1.19
N ARG A 130 -15.88 -9.41 -0.62
CA ARG A 130 -16.10 -9.24 0.83
C ARG A 130 -17.01 -10.29 1.45
N ILE A 131 -16.76 -10.59 2.73
CA ILE A 131 -17.68 -11.32 3.62
C ILE A 131 -18.30 -10.32 4.60
N GLY A 132 -19.55 -9.94 4.37
CA GLY A 132 -20.15 -8.80 5.06
C GLY A 132 -19.34 -7.53 4.76
N GLU A 133 -18.79 -6.90 5.81
CA GLU A 133 -17.91 -5.73 5.64
C GLU A 133 -16.42 -6.08 5.50
N TRP A 134 -16.03 -7.34 5.64
CA TRP A 134 -14.62 -7.77 5.67
C TRP A 134 -14.09 -8.03 4.26
N SER A 135 -13.11 -7.24 3.85
CA SER A 135 -12.23 -7.50 2.70
C SER A 135 -10.84 -7.92 3.17
N ILE A 136 -9.96 -8.33 2.25
CA ILE A 136 -8.54 -8.60 2.56
C ILE A 136 -7.88 -7.36 3.18
N ASN A 137 -8.11 -6.17 2.61
CA ASN A 137 -7.59 -4.91 3.14
C ASN A 137 -8.11 -4.66 4.58
N LYS A 138 -9.43 -4.77 4.81
CA LYS A 138 -9.99 -4.58 6.16
C LYS A 138 -9.45 -5.61 7.16
N HIS A 139 -9.28 -6.86 6.73
CA HIS A 139 -8.68 -7.91 7.55
C HIS A 139 -7.24 -7.57 7.93
N ARG A 140 -6.40 -7.19 6.95
CA ARG A 140 -5.03 -6.70 7.16
C ARG A 140 -4.97 -5.55 8.18
N GLY A 141 -5.80 -4.52 8.02
CA GLY A 141 -5.79 -3.34 8.87
C GLY A 141 -6.30 -3.58 10.30
N CYS A 142 -7.24 -4.51 10.47
CA CYS A 142 -7.83 -4.84 11.78
C CYS A 142 -7.18 -6.06 12.45
N HIS A 143 -6.26 -6.78 11.80
CA HIS A 143 -5.65 -7.97 12.36
C HIS A 143 -4.83 -7.64 13.62
N ASP A 144 -5.07 -8.39 14.69
CA ASP A 144 -4.53 -8.10 16.02
C ASP A 144 -3.02 -8.34 16.16
N GLU A 145 -2.40 -9.05 15.22
CA GLU A 145 -0.96 -9.31 15.21
C GLU A 145 -0.22 -8.55 14.10
N TRP A 146 -0.92 -8.17 13.04
CA TRP A 146 -0.30 -7.55 11.87
C TRP A 146 -0.42 -6.04 11.93
N HIS A 147 -1.50 -5.50 12.51
CA HIS A 147 -1.72 -4.06 12.68
C HIS A 147 -1.43 -3.27 11.40
N ASP A 148 -1.86 -3.79 10.26
CA ASP A 148 -1.66 -3.17 8.95
C ASP A 148 -0.19 -3.12 8.43
N TYR A 149 0.77 -3.73 9.13
CA TYR A 149 2.14 -3.87 8.65
C TYR A 149 2.21 -4.81 7.44
N GLU A 150 2.66 -4.29 6.30
CA GLU A 150 2.75 -5.01 5.04
C GLU A 150 3.59 -6.30 5.14
N ASP A 151 4.74 -6.24 5.81
CA ASP A 151 5.64 -7.40 5.93
C ASP A 151 5.00 -8.59 6.67
N ARG A 152 4.19 -8.30 7.69
CA ARG A 152 3.42 -9.29 8.45
C ARG A 152 2.26 -9.84 7.64
N PHE A 153 1.55 -8.97 6.92
CA PHE A 153 0.51 -9.38 6.00
C PHE A 153 1.04 -10.31 4.91
N LEU A 154 2.16 -9.94 4.26
CA LEU A 154 2.81 -10.76 3.24
C LEU A 154 3.30 -12.10 3.80
N ALA A 155 3.77 -12.14 5.05
CA ALA A 155 4.11 -13.40 5.72
C ALA A 155 2.90 -14.33 5.88
N ALA A 156 1.73 -13.78 6.24
CA ALA A 156 0.48 -14.55 6.34
C ALA A 156 -0.05 -14.97 4.97
N LEU A 157 -0.06 -14.04 4.00
CA LEU A 157 -0.51 -14.31 2.63
C LEU A 157 0.35 -15.39 1.96
N HIS A 158 1.66 -15.34 2.14
CA HIS A 158 2.57 -16.40 1.66
C HIS A 158 2.19 -17.77 2.19
N LYS A 159 1.86 -17.90 3.48
CA LYS A 159 1.40 -19.17 4.08
C LYS A 159 0.10 -19.66 3.44
N VAL A 160 -0.84 -18.75 3.16
CA VAL A 160 -2.10 -19.09 2.49
C VAL A 160 -1.84 -19.56 1.07
N LEU A 161 -1.10 -18.78 0.26
CA LEU A 161 -0.83 -19.08 -1.14
C LEU A 161 0.08 -20.31 -1.34
N THR A 162 0.89 -20.66 -0.35
CA THR A 162 1.74 -21.88 -0.37
C THR A 162 1.16 -23.04 0.46
N GLN A 163 -0.08 -22.92 0.93
CA GLN A 163 -0.82 -23.97 1.63
C GLN A 163 -0.12 -24.53 2.88
N GLN A 164 0.55 -23.67 3.65
CA GLN A 164 1.17 -24.08 4.92
C GLN A 164 0.11 -24.48 5.95
N ALA A 165 0.51 -25.34 6.90
CA ALA A 165 -0.42 -25.94 7.86
C ALA A 165 -0.98 -24.93 8.89
N ASP A 166 -0.20 -23.89 9.20
CA ASP A 166 -0.49 -22.85 10.19
C ASP A 166 -0.92 -21.51 9.53
N ARG A 167 -1.48 -21.58 8.33
CA ARG A 167 -2.03 -20.41 7.63
C ARG A 167 -3.25 -19.84 8.36
N ASP A 168 -3.46 -18.54 8.18
CA ASP A 168 -4.61 -17.84 8.77
C ASP A 168 -5.92 -18.27 8.09
N PRO A 169 -6.91 -18.79 8.85
CA PRO A 169 -8.15 -19.31 8.28
C PRO A 169 -9.08 -18.23 7.72
N ASP A 170 -9.09 -17.04 8.33
CA ASP A 170 -9.95 -15.93 7.90
C ASP A 170 -9.40 -15.33 6.60
N LEU A 171 -8.07 -15.17 6.52
CA LEU A 171 -7.40 -14.77 5.28
C LEU A 171 -7.57 -15.82 4.18
N GLU A 172 -7.47 -17.12 4.51
CA GLU A 172 -7.73 -18.20 3.54
C GLU A 172 -9.15 -18.11 2.97
N GLU A 173 -10.16 -17.84 3.80
CA GLU A 173 -11.55 -17.68 3.34
C GLU A 173 -11.68 -16.49 2.37
N LEU A 174 -11.07 -15.35 2.69
CA LEU A 174 -11.07 -14.16 1.84
C LEU A 174 -10.31 -14.38 0.52
N VAL A 175 -9.18 -15.09 0.55
CA VAL A 175 -8.41 -15.46 -0.66
C VAL A 175 -9.25 -16.38 -1.55
N LYS A 176 -9.91 -17.40 -0.99
CA LYS A 176 -10.83 -18.28 -1.72
C LYS A 176 -12.03 -17.54 -2.32
N LEU A 177 -12.55 -16.52 -1.63
CA LEU A 177 -13.60 -15.68 -2.18
C LEU A 177 -13.13 -14.93 -3.45
N ASN A 178 -11.84 -14.59 -3.49
CA ASN A 178 -11.16 -13.93 -4.60
C ASN A 178 -10.35 -14.92 -5.47
N GLU A 179 -10.76 -16.19 -5.51
CA GLU A 179 -9.99 -17.29 -6.15
C GLU A 179 -9.64 -17.00 -7.62
N GLU A 180 -10.53 -16.35 -8.38
CA GLU A 180 -10.27 -16.03 -9.79
C GLU A 180 -8.99 -15.20 -9.97
N ASP A 181 -8.75 -14.23 -9.09
CA ASP A 181 -7.59 -13.34 -9.14
C ASP A 181 -6.35 -13.98 -8.49
N PHE A 182 -6.53 -14.81 -7.44
CA PHE A 182 -5.40 -15.45 -6.74
C PHE A 182 -4.93 -16.77 -7.35
N ARG A 183 -5.76 -17.44 -8.15
CA ARG A 183 -5.45 -18.78 -8.69
C ARG A 183 -4.08 -18.85 -9.39
N PRO A 184 -3.66 -17.88 -10.23
CA PRO A 184 -2.34 -17.90 -10.85
C PRO A 184 -1.17 -17.73 -9.85
N LEU A 185 -1.46 -17.28 -8.63
CA LEU A 185 -0.48 -16.89 -7.62
C LEU A 185 -0.24 -17.99 -6.56
N TYR A 186 -0.96 -19.11 -6.61
CA TYR A 186 -0.72 -20.24 -5.71
C TYR A 186 0.63 -20.94 -5.97
N GLY A 187 1.18 -21.51 -4.91
CA GLY A 187 2.44 -22.25 -4.93
C GLY A 187 3.66 -21.33 -4.99
N VAL A 188 4.85 -21.93 -4.92
CA VAL A 188 6.12 -21.20 -4.84
C VAL A 188 6.34 -20.28 -6.04
N GLU A 189 6.11 -20.79 -7.26
CA GLU A 189 6.32 -19.98 -8.47
C GLU A 189 5.25 -18.89 -8.64
N GLY A 190 4.00 -19.16 -8.27
CA GLY A 190 2.94 -18.15 -8.25
C GLY A 190 3.24 -17.02 -7.27
N TRP A 191 3.75 -17.36 -6.08
CA TRP A 191 4.21 -16.38 -5.09
C TRP A 191 5.37 -15.53 -5.59
N ARG A 192 6.39 -16.14 -6.23
CA ARG A 192 7.50 -15.36 -6.83
C ARG A 192 6.99 -14.38 -7.87
N SER A 193 6.12 -14.84 -8.77
CA SER A 193 5.47 -13.99 -9.76
C SER A 193 4.68 -12.85 -9.10
N PHE A 194 3.94 -13.13 -8.02
CA PHE A 194 3.24 -12.09 -7.26
C PHE A 194 4.20 -11.02 -6.73
N ILE A 195 5.31 -11.42 -6.10
CA ILE A 195 6.29 -10.51 -5.53
C ILE A 195 6.93 -9.61 -6.60
N GLU A 196 7.40 -10.19 -7.70
CA GLU A 196 8.11 -9.44 -8.75
C GLU A 196 7.19 -8.47 -9.47
N LYS A 197 6.01 -8.95 -9.88
CA LYS A 197 5.06 -8.16 -10.66
C LYS A 197 4.37 -7.06 -9.85
N ASN A 198 4.31 -7.20 -8.52
CA ASN A 198 3.80 -6.16 -7.62
C ASN A 198 4.91 -5.33 -6.97
N MET A 199 6.18 -5.51 -7.35
CA MET A 199 7.33 -4.75 -6.85
C MET A 199 7.47 -4.83 -5.32
N LEU A 200 7.43 -6.05 -4.76
CA LEU A 200 7.44 -6.33 -3.32
C LEU A 200 8.76 -6.96 -2.83
N GLU A 201 9.84 -6.88 -3.61
CA GLU A 201 11.10 -7.58 -3.36
C GLU A 201 11.78 -7.13 -2.05
N TYR A 202 11.51 -5.92 -1.56
CA TYR A 202 12.02 -5.42 -0.28
C TYR A 202 11.49 -6.16 0.97
N TYR A 203 10.41 -6.92 0.79
CA TYR A 203 9.73 -7.66 1.86
C TYR A 203 10.11 -9.14 1.90
N VAL A 204 10.97 -9.63 1.00
CA VAL A 204 11.38 -11.03 0.94
C VAL A 204 12.90 -11.18 0.91
N GLY A 205 13.41 -12.33 1.32
CA GLY A 205 14.80 -12.71 1.11
C GLY A 205 15.09 -13.13 -0.33
N ASP A 206 16.35 -13.45 -0.62
CA ASP A 206 16.78 -13.95 -1.95
C ASP A 206 16.07 -15.26 -2.37
N ASP A 207 15.53 -15.99 -1.41
CA ASP A 207 14.73 -17.21 -1.60
C ASP A 207 13.22 -16.94 -1.76
N TYR A 208 12.82 -15.66 -1.80
CA TYR A 208 11.45 -15.17 -1.84
C TYR A 208 10.63 -15.47 -0.58
N VAL A 209 11.26 -15.86 0.54
CA VAL A 209 10.58 -16.04 1.81
C VAL A 209 10.33 -14.66 2.46
N PRO A 210 9.12 -14.35 2.95
CA PRO A 210 8.82 -13.10 3.64
C PRO A 210 9.74 -12.83 4.84
N MET A 211 10.21 -11.58 4.94
CA MET A 211 11.04 -11.09 6.04
C MET A 211 10.23 -10.13 6.92
N VAL A 212 9.81 -10.60 8.10
CA VAL A 212 9.15 -9.74 9.09
C VAL A 212 10.21 -8.91 9.82
N LYS A 213 10.24 -7.61 9.52
CA LYS A 213 11.14 -6.60 10.12
C LYS A 213 10.42 -5.77 11.19
N SER A 214 9.12 -5.57 11.04
CA SER A 214 8.29 -4.76 11.93
C SER A 214 8.17 -5.40 13.31
N LEU A 215 8.20 -4.56 14.35
CA LEU A 215 8.02 -5.02 15.73
C LEU A 215 6.54 -5.08 16.17
N GLY A 216 5.60 -4.81 15.27
CA GLY A 216 4.16 -4.79 15.59
C GLY A 216 3.78 -3.66 16.55
N TYR A 217 4.57 -2.58 16.55
CA TYR A 217 4.34 -1.44 17.43
C TYR A 217 3.19 -0.57 16.92
N THR A 218 2.37 -0.03 17.82
CA THR A 218 1.30 0.91 17.46
C THR A 218 1.34 2.10 18.41
N TYR A 219 0.95 3.29 17.95
CA TYR A 219 1.05 4.48 18.81
C TYR A 219 0.07 4.45 20.01
N TRP A 220 -1.05 3.72 19.88
CA TRP A 220 -2.14 3.73 20.85
C TRP A 220 -2.09 2.60 21.87
N ARG A 221 -1.44 1.47 21.56
CA ARG A 221 -1.29 0.39 22.55
C ARG A 221 -0.25 0.82 23.58
N GLY A 222 -0.69 0.93 24.83
CA GLY A 222 0.21 1.02 25.97
C GLY A 222 0.92 -0.33 26.20
N GLY A 223 2.08 -0.30 26.85
CA GLY A 223 2.82 -1.52 27.22
C GLY A 223 4.26 -1.57 26.73
N TYR A 224 4.65 -0.72 25.77
CA TYR A 224 6.07 -0.54 25.44
C TYR A 224 6.73 0.30 26.54
N THR A 225 7.30 -0.37 27.54
CA THR A 225 7.96 0.27 28.68
C THR A 225 9.24 1.01 28.30
N ASN A 226 9.75 0.80 27.08
CA ASN A 226 10.97 1.42 26.58
C ASN A 226 10.67 2.35 25.38
N ARG A 227 10.67 3.65 25.65
CA ARG A 227 10.47 4.72 24.65
C ARG A 227 11.56 4.74 23.59
N GLU A 228 12.82 4.48 23.96
CA GLU A 228 13.95 4.51 23.02
C GLU A 228 13.83 3.41 21.97
N ARG A 229 13.36 2.21 22.36
CA ARG A 229 13.07 1.13 21.40
C ARG A 229 11.94 1.51 20.46
N PHE A 230 10.86 2.12 20.97
CA PHE A 230 9.76 2.57 20.13
C PHE A 230 10.20 3.67 19.15
N PHE A 231 11.02 4.64 19.59
CA PHE A 231 11.57 5.66 18.70
C PHE A 231 12.56 5.09 17.68
N SER A 232 13.40 4.14 18.08
CA SER A 232 14.28 3.43 17.14
C SER A 232 13.47 2.74 16.03
N GLU A 233 12.34 2.11 16.40
CA GLU A 233 11.41 1.52 15.44
C GLU A 233 10.73 2.57 14.57
N CYS A 234 10.36 3.73 15.12
CA CYS A 234 9.83 4.84 14.31
C CYS A 234 10.84 5.32 13.26
N HIS A 235 12.11 5.49 13.64
CA HIS A 235 13.16 5.89 12.70
C HIS A 235 13.38 4.83 11.63
N ARG A 236 13.52 3.56 12.02
CA ARG A 236 13.69 2.43 11.09
C ARG A 236 12.52 2.34 10.11
N TYR A 237 11.28 2.34 10.62
CA TYR A 237 10.08 2.24 9.80
C TYR A 237 10.01 3.38 8.77
N ILE A 238 10.24 4.62 9.20
CA ILE A 238 10.25 5.76 8.27
C ILE A 238 11.33 5.59 7.19
N ASP A 239 12.55 5.19 7.56
CA ASP A 239 13.65 5.07 6.61
C ASP A 239 13.41 3.93 5.60
N ASP A 240 13.04 2.75 6.10
CA ASP A 240 12.75 1.57 5.28
C ASP A 240 11.57 1.83 4.35
N SER A 241 10.44 2.31 4.87
CA SER A 241 9.26 2.60 4.05
C SER A 241 9.55 3.71 3.04
N THR A 242 10.30 4.75 3.41
CA THR A 242 10.70 5.80 2.45
C THR A 242 11.56 5.24 1.31
N GLN A 243 12.50 4.35 1.61
CA GLN A 243 13.33 3.71 0.59
C GLN A 243 12.47 2.86 -0.36
N ILE A 244 11.57 2.04 0.18
CA ILE A 244 10.66 1.19 -0.59
C ILE A 244 9.79 2.04 -1.51
N ILE A 245 9.13 3.07 -0.96
CA ILE A 245 8.23 3.97 -1.70
C ILE A 245 8.97 4.65 -2.85
N ASN A 246 10.14 5.23 -2.59
CA ASN A 246 10.91 5.93 -3.63
C ASN A 246 11.37 4.98 -4.73
N ASN A 247 11.81 3.77 -4.39
CA ASN A 247 12.26 2.79 -5.38
C ASN A 247 11.11 2.31 -6.25
N ARG A 248 9.96 1.99 -5.64
CA ARG A 248 8.75 1.61 -6.38
C ARG A 248 8.26 2.73 -7.27
N ALA A 249 8.18 3.97 -6.77
CA ALA A 249 7.75 5.11 -7.57
C ALA A 249 8.58 5.26 -8.85
N LYS A 250 9.90 5.06 -8.77
CA LYS A 250 10.77 5.06 -9.94
C LYS A 250 10.42 3.97 -10.95
N ARG A 251 10.23 2.72 -10.50
CA ARG A 251 9.85 1.59 -11.39
C ARG A 251 8.48 1.80 -12.02
N MET A 252 7.53 2.34 -11.26
CA MET A 252 6.20 2.68 -11.79
C MET A 252 6.30 3.74 -12.89
N ILE A 253 7.14 4.78 -12.71
CA ILE A 253 7.38 5.80 -13.73
C ILE A 253 8.08 5.24 -14.96
N GLU A 254 9.04 4.32 -14.80
CA GLU A 254 9.69 3.62 -15.91
C GLU A 254 8.64 2.89 -16.77
N ILE A 255 7.74 2.12 -16.16
CA ILE A 255 6.64 1.44 -16.88
C ILE A 255 5.71 2.44 -17.55
N LEU A 256 5.32 3.52 -16.86
CA LEU A 256 4.45 4.54 -17.45
C LEU A 256 5.12 5.22 -18.66
N ASN A 257 6.42 5.53 -18.60
CA ASN A 257 7.16 6.11 -19.72
C ASN A 257 7.18 5.23 -20.97
N GLU A 258 7.13 3.91 -20.81
CA GLU A 258 7.09 2.97 -21.94
C GLU A 258 5.71 2.86 -22.60
N GLN A 259 4.64 3.20 -21.86
CA GLN A 259 3.25 2.99 -22.27
C GLN A 259 2.52 4.29 -22.66
N LEU A 260 2.97 5.44 -22.15
CA LEU A 260 2.41 6.79 -22.44
C LEU A 260 3.12 7.48 -23.60
#